data_AF-A0A3D4T5Q4-F1
#
_entry.id   AF-A0A3D4T5Q4-F1
#
_cell.length_a   1.000
_cell.length_b   1.000
_cell.length_c   1.000
_cell.angle_alpha   90.00
_cell.angle_beta   90.00
_cell.angle_gamma   90.00
#
_symmetry.space_group_name_H-M   'P 1'
#
loop_
_entity.id
_entity.type
_entity.pdbx_description
1 polymer ?
#
loop_
_entity_poly.entity_id
_entity_poly.type
_entity_poly.pdbx_seq_one_letter_code
_entity_poly.pdbx_strand_id
1 'polypeptide(L)'
;MKFVCETSTLSLACQNVQRAVSSKSSIPGAEGILIKTTVNGLSLTGYDLEIGINTNIYAKVEEEGAIIINAKILCEILRKIPNQT
;
A
#
# COMPACT_ATOMS: atom_id res chain seq x y z
N MET A 1 9.04 7.20 9.24
CA MET A 1 7.67 7.04 8.68
C MET A 1 6.71 6.56 9.76
N LYS A 2 5.72 7.40 10.09
CA LYS A 2 4.71 7.12 11.12
C LYS A 2 3.37 7.76 10.71
N PHE A 3 2.30 6.97 10.72
CA PHE A 3 0.97 7.44 10.33
C PHE A 3 -0.15 6.65 11.03
N VAL A 4 -1.35 7.22 11.02
CA VAL A 4 -2.59 6.59 11.50
C VAL A 4 -3.66 6.75 10.42
N CYS A 5 -4.34 5.66 10.06
CA CYS A 5 -5.43 5.66 9.08
C CYS A 5 -6.48 4.61 9.45
N GLU A 6 -7.64 4.68 8.80
CA GLU A 6 -8.66 3.65 8.93
C GLU A 6 -8.21 2.34 8.26
N THR A 7 -8.36 1.24 8.99
CA THR A 7 -7.98 -0.11 8.51
C THR A 7 -8.78 -0.53 7.28
N SER A 8 -10.07 -0.23 7.24
CA SER A 8 -10.97 -0.53 6.10
C SER A 8 -10.48 0.16 4.82
N THR A 9 -10.21 1.45 4.91
CA THR A 9 -9.73 2.30 3.80
C THR A 9 -8.36 1.84 3.32
N LEU A 10 -7.43 1.53 4.25
CA LEU A 10 -6.10 1.01 3.90
C LEU A 10 -6.17 -0.39 3.24
N SER A 11 -7.04 -1.27 3.74
CA SER A 11 -7.24 -2.60 3.17
C SER A 11 -7.81 -2.54 1.76
N LEU A 12 -8.79 -1.68 1.52
CA LEU A 12 -9.35 -1.45 0.19
C LEU A 12 -8.29 -0.90 -0.78
N ALA A 13 -7.51 0.10 -0.33
CA ALA A 13 -6.43 0.66 -1.12
C ALA A 13 -5.37 -0.39 -1.47
N CYS A 14 -4.96 -1.24 -0.52
CA CYS A 14 -4.02 -2.35 -0.76
C CYS A 14 -4.54 -3.28 -1.86
N GLN A 15 -5.82 -3.69 -1.77
CA GLN A 15 -6.44 -4.58 -2.76
C GLN A 15 -6.52 -3.95 -4.16
N ASN A 16 -6.74 -2.64 -4.25
CA ASN A 16 -6.77 -1.93 -5.52
C ASN A 16 -5.39 -1.93 -6.19
N VAL A 17 -4.35 -1.52 -5.45
CA VAL A 17 -2.99 -1.40 -6.01
C VAL A 17 -2.34 -2.76 -6.25
N GLN A 18 -2.70 -3.79 -5.47
CA GLN A 18 -2.20 -5.17 -5.65
C GLN A 18 -2.49 -5.72 -7.05
N ARG A 19 -3.54 -5.25 -7.72
CA ARG A 19 -3.89 -5.67 -9.09
C ARG A 19 -2.86 -5.28 -10.14
N ALA A 20 -2.07 -4.23 -9.89
CA ALA A 20 -0.99 -3.77 -10.77
C ALA A 20 0.39 -4.26 -10.33
N VAL A 21 0.47 -5.11 -9.29
CA VAL A 21 1.74 -5.67 -8.83
C VAL A 21 2.00 -6.97 -9.56
N SER A 22 3.23 -7.16 -10.04
CA SER A 22 3.62 -8.41 -10.66
C SER A 22 3.66 -9.54 -9.63
N SER A 23 2.91 -10.62 -9.88
CA SER A 23 2.80 -11.74 -8.95
C SER A 23 4.02 -12.69 -8.95
N LYS A 24 4.85 -12.60 -10.00
CA LYS A 24 6.13 -13.28 -10.21
C LYS A 24 6.99 -12.39 -11.10
N SER A 25 7.98 -11.72 -10.54
CA SER A 25 8.92 -10.89 -11.28
C SER A 25 10.37 -11.25 -10.97
N SER A 26 11.26 -11.10 -11.95
CA SER A 26 12.71 -11.16 -11.71
C SER A 26 13.22 -9.96 -10.89
N ILE A 27 12.37 -8.94 -10.69
CA ILE A 27 12.69 -7.70 -9.97
C ILE A 27 11.91 -7.68 -8.65
N PRO A 28 12.57 -7.91 -7.50
CA PRO A 28 11.91 -7.96 -6.20
C PRO A 28 11.14 -6.68 -5.83
N GLY A 29 11.61 -5.52 -6.31
CA GLY A 29 10.93 -4.24 -6.09
C GLY A 29 9.58 -4.11 -6.81
N ALA A 30 9.37 -4.84 -7.90
CA ALA A 30 8.13 -4.84 -8.68
C ALA A 30 7.06 -5.80 -8.12
N GLU A 31 7.42 -6.60 -7.11
CA GLU A 31 6.48 -7.46 -6.35
C GLU A 31 5.93 -6.76 -5.11
N GLY A 32 6.35 -5.51 -4.90
CA GLY A 32 5.97 -4.69 -3.75
C GLY A 32 4.96 -3.60 -4.09
N ILE A 33 4.28 -3.15 -3.04
CA ILE A 33 3.52 -1.90 -3.03
C ILE A 33 4.42 -0.82 -2.44
N LEU A 34 4.60 0.26 -3.17
CA LEU A 34 5.19 1.48 -2.66
C LEU A 34 4.15 2.19 -1.79
N ILE A 35 4.49 2.40 -0.53
CA ILE A 35 3.72 3.18 0.43
C ILE A 35 4.51 4.46 0.67
N LYS A 36 3.91 5.60 0.35
CA LYS A 36 4.50 6.92 0.56
C LYS A 36 3.56 7.76 1.41
N THR A 37 4.06 8.27 2.52
CA THR A 37 3.35 9.28 3.31
C THR A 37 3.65 10.66 2.75
N THR A 38 2.63 11.51 2.73
CA THR A 38 2.68 12.90 2.24
C THR A 38 1.92 13.79 3.21
N VAL A 39 2.13 15.10 3.13
CA VAL A 39 1.36 16.10 3.89
C VAL A 39 -0.16 15.88 3.84
N ASN A 40 -0.68 15.36 2.72
CA ASN A 40 -2.11 15.19 2.47
C ASN A 40 -2.64 13.78 2.81
N GLY A 41 -1.78 12.87 3.30
CA GLY A 41 -2.16 11.50 3.62
C GLY A 41 -1.21 10.46 3.05
N LEU A 42 -1.75 9.36 2.55
CA LEU A 42 -1.01 8.17 2.11
C LEU A 42 -1.23 7.88 0.64
N SER A 43 -0.15 7.63 -0.10
CA SER A 43 -0.18 7.14 -1.47
C SER A 43 0.35 5.72 -1.51
N LEU A 44 -0.46 4.82 -2.04
CA LEU A 44 -0.10 3.44 -2.32
C LEU A 44 0.05 3.29 -3.83
N THR A 45 1.11 2.67 -4.29
CA THR A 45 1.36 2.43 -5.72
C THR A 45 1.80 0.99 -5.94
N GLY A 46 1.10 0.29 -6.83
CA GLY A 46 1.52 -0.99 -7.40
C GLY A 46 1.92 -0.78 -8.85
N TYR A 47 3.02 -1.40 -9.28
CA TYR A 47 3.57 -1.23 -10.62
C TYR A 47 4.28 -2.51 -11.09
N ASP A 48 4.01 -2.94 -12.32
CA ASP A 48 4.60 -4.14 -12.94
C ASP A 48 5.51 -3.82 -14.15
N LEU A 49 5.92 -2.56 -14.31
CA LEU A 49 6.66 -1.99 -15.44
C LEU A 49 5.82 -1.61 -16.68
N GLU A 50 4.61 -2.14 -16.81
CA GLU A 50 3.71 -1.79 -17.92
C GLU A 50 2.51 -0.97 -17.43
N ILE A 51 1.94 -1.36 -16.29
CA ILE A 51 0.73 -0.79 -15.69
C ILE A 51 1.01 -0.41 -14.24
N GLY A 52 0.62 0.81 -13.88
CA GLY A 52 0.68 1.31 -12.51
C GLY A 52 -0.68 1.72 -12.00
N ILE A 53 -1.05 1.25 -10.81
CA ILE A 53 -2.22 1.75 -10.07
C ILE A 53 -1.73 2.53 -8.87
N ASN A 54 -2.13 3.79 -8.78
CA ASN A 54 -1.93 4.63 -7.61
C ASN A 54 -3.27 4.85 -6.91
N THR A 55 -3.29 4.72 -5.58
CA THR A 55 -4.44 5.05 -4.75
C THR A 55 -3.99 5.95 -3.62
N ASN A 56 -4.66 7.10 -3.49
CA ASN A 56 -4.46 8.03 -2.40
C ASN A 56 -5.57 7.85 -1.36
N ILE A 57 -5.18 7.80 -0.09
CA ILE A 57 -6.08 7.72 1.04
C ILE A 57 -5.75 8.80 2.05
N TYR A 58 -6.76 9.26 2.78
CA TYR A 58 -6.55 10.16 3.90
C TYR A 58 -5.93 9.39 5.07
N ALA A 59 -4.90 9.98 5.68
CA ALA A 59 -4.24 9.45 6.84
C ALA A 59 -3.59 10.58 7.64
N LYS A 60 -3.57 10.47 8.96
CA LYS A 60 -2.82 11.37 9.82
C LYS A 60 -1.35 10.96 9.78
N VAL A 61 -0.51 11.74 9.09
CA VAL A 61 0.93 11.49 9.00
C VAL A 61 1.63 12.27 10.11
N GLU A 62 2.36 11.57 10.97
CA GLU A 62 3.20 12.17 12.01
C GLU A 62 4.66 12.29 11.56
N GLU A 63 5.11 11.37 10.70
CA GLU A 63 6.46 11.39 10.14
C GLU A 63 6.42 10.91 8.68
N GLU A 64 6.86 11.78 7.77
CA GLU A 64 6.94 11.45 6.35
C GLU A 64 7.94 10.33 6.05
N GLY A 65 7.81 9.71 4.88
CA GLY A 65 8.70 8.66 4.43
C GLY A 65 8.07 7.81 3.34
N ALA A 66 8.86 6.87 2.84
CA ALA A 66 8.42 5.91 1.85
C ALA A 66 9.03 4.55 2.13
N ILE A 67 8.27 3.50 1.86
CA ILE A 67 8.72 2.12 1.99
C ILE A 67 8.06 1.26 0.91
N ILE A 68 8.77 0.22 0.46
CA ILE A 68 8.22 -0.81 -0.41
C ILE A 68 8.02 -2.06 0.44
N ILE A 69 6.82 -2.63 0.39
CA ILE A 69 6.45 -3.85 1.13
C ILE A 69 5.84 -4.84 0.14
N ASN A 70 6.16 -6.13 0.29
CA ASN A 70 5.57 -7.16 -0.56
C ASN A 70 4.03 -7.09 -0.53
N ALA A 71 3.43 -7.03 -1.72
CA ALA A 71 2.00 -6.78 -1.86
C ALA A 71 1.13 -7.87 -1.25
N LYS A 72 1.54 -9.14 -1.37
CA LYS A 72 0.79 -10.27 -0.83
C LYS A 72 0.80 -10.23 0.69
N ILE A 73 1.98 -10.11 1.28
CA ILE A 73 2.15 -10.07 2.74
C ILE A 73 1.37 -8.89 3.33
N LEU A 74 1.49 -7.70 2.75
CA LEU A 74 0.79 -6.51 3.23
C LEU A 74 -0.74 -6.71 3.22
N CYS A 75 -1.30 -7.13 2.08
CA CYS A 75 -2.75 -7.29 2.00
C CYS A 75 -3.26 -8.47 2.85
N GLU A 76 -2.47 -9.54 3.05
CA GLU A 76 -2.82 -10.60 3.98
C GLU A 76 -2.83 -10.14 5.44
N ILE A 77 -1.86 -9.33 5.85
CA ILE A 77 -1.83 -8.73 7.19
C ILE A 77 -3.07 -7.86 7.38
N LEU A 78 -3.33 -6.94 6.45
CA LEU A 78 -4.49 -6.04 6.52
C LEU A 78 -5.83 -6.79 6.56
N ARG A 79 -5.93 -7.94 5.89
CA ARG A 79 -7.13 -8.80 5.95
C ARG A 79 -7.31 -9.51 7.29
N LYS A 80 -6.21 -9.79 8.00
CA LYS A 80 -6.20 -10.47 9.30
C LYS A 80 -6.35 -9.51 10.49
N ILE A 81 -6.16 -8.21 10.28
CA ILE A 81 -6.42 -7.22 11.32
C ILE A 81 -7.93 -7.27 11.64
N PRO A 82 -8.32 -7.53 12.90
CA PRO A 82 -9.71 -7.50 13.28
C PRO A 82 -10.26 -6.10 12.99
N ASN A 83 -11.37 -6.01 12.26
CA ASN A 83 -12.10 -4.76 12.14
C ASN A 83 -12.43 -4.30 13.55
N GLN A 84 -11.78 -3.24 14.03
CA GLN A 84 -12.27 -2.56 15.21
C GLN A 84 -13.61 -1.93 14.80
N THR A 85 -14.69 -2.60 15.18
CA THR A 85 -16.03 -2.02 15.29
C THR A 85 -16.00 -0.71 16.04
#